data_AF-A0A180EUC8-F1
#
_entry.id   AF-A0A180EUC8-F1
#
_cell.length_a   1.000
_cell.length_b   1.000
_cell.length_c   1.000
_cell.angle_alpha   90.00
_cell.angle_beta   90.00
_cell.angle_gamma   90.00
#
_symmetry.space_group_name_H-M   'P 1'
#
loop_
_entity.id
_entity.type
_entity.pdbx_description
1 polymer ?
#
loop_
_entity_poly.entity_id
_entity_poly.type
_entity_poly.pdbx_seq_one_letter_code
_entity_poly.pdbx_strand_id
1 'polypeptide(L)'
;MKAHRDSKFKYNILTGLNEARMVINTCIAVMLEIDKTDTRSSFGFIGSNMPNEGINETKRFKLYKKIMLSHFSDDVFFHSQSKDKSAYIMARRTELEKNPNLISDIEQFFSDNYEYFD
;
A
#
# COMPACT_ATOMS: atom_id res chain seq x y z
N MET A 1 11.00 -10.52 -15.75
CA MET A 1 11.11 -9.04 -15.60
C MET A 1 12.54 -8.53 -15.87
N LYS A 2 13.16 -8.89 -17.02
CA LYS A 2 14.49 -8.38 -17.42
C LYS A 2 14.41 -7.18 -18.37
N ALA A 3 13.41 -7.15 -19.27
CA ALA A 3 13.27 -6.13 -20.32
C ALA A 3 12.88 -4.72 -19.83
N HIS A 4 12.34 -4.60 -18.61
CA HIS A 4 11.90 -3.30 -18.05
C HIS A 4 12.53 -3.02 -16.68
N ARG A 5 13.60 -3.73 -16.30
CA ARG A 5 14.21 -3.59 -14.97
C ARG A 5 14.63 -2.14 -14.67
N ASP A 6 15.15 -1.47 -15.68
CA ASP A 6 15.66 -0.09 -15.61
C ASP A 6 14.65 0.93 -16.16
N SER A 7 13.44 0.48 -16.52
CA SER A 7 12.38 1.40 -16.93
C SER A 7 11.84 2.16 -15.73
N LYS A 8 11.70 3.47 -15.87
CA LYS A 8 10.96 4.31 -14.92
C LYS A 8 9.50 3.85 -14.72
N PHE A 9 8.94 3.16 -15.71
CA PHE A 9 7.55 2.69 -15.70
C PHE A 9 7.39 1.22 -15.27
N LYS A 10 8.43 0.59 -14.70
CA LYS A 10 8.42 -0.85 -14.39
C LYS A 10 7.29 -1.30 -13.46
N TYR A 11 6.79 -0.40 -12.61
CA TYR A 11 5.65 -0.67 -11.72
C TYR A 11 4.31 -0.22 -12.31
N ASN A 12 4.34 0.58 -13.38
CA ASN A 12 3.14 1.03 -14.08
C ASN A 12 2.69 -0.03 -15.11
N ILE A 13 3.62 -0.74 -15.73
CA ILE A 13 3.36 -1.72 -16.79
C ILE A 13 2.77 -3.04 -16.24
N LEU A 14 1.70 -3.52 -16.86
CA LEU A 14 1.20 -4.88 -16.61
C LEU A 14 2.06 -5.89 -17.34
N THR A 15 2.51 -6.92 -16.63
CA THR A 15 3.38 -7.97 -17.19
C THR A 15 2.65 -8.94 -18.12
N GLY A 16 1.31 -8.94 -18.13
CA GLY A 16 0.49 -9.87 -18.89
C GLY A 16 0.48 -11.31 -18.34
N LEU A 17 1.17 -11.57 -17.22
CA LEU A 17 1.31 -12.92 -16.66
C LEU A 17 0.08 -13.40 -15.88
N ASN A 18 -0.92 -12.53 -15.66
CA ASN A 18 -2.12 -12.81 -14.86
C ASN A 18 -1.86 -13.24 -13.40
N GLU A 19 -0.68 -12.91 -12.87
CA GLU A 19 -0.23 -13.31 -11.51
C GLU A 19 -0.65 -12.33 -10.41
N ALA A 20 -1.35 -11.23 -10.75
CA ALA A 20 -1.65 -10.16 -9.80
C ALA A 20 -2.30 -10.67 -8.51
N ARG A 21 -3.27 -11.60 -8.62
CA ARG A 21 -3.93 -12.21 -7.45
C ARG A 21 -2.95 -12.97 -6.58
N MET A 22 -2.06 -13.76 -7.18
CA MET A 22 -1.07 -14.55 -6.44
C MET A 22 -0.11 -13.65 -5.67
N VAL A 23 0.41 -12.61 -6.33
CA VAL A 23 1.31 -11.63 -5.70
C VAL A 23 0.62 -10.92 -4.52
N ILE A 24 -0.60 -10.44 -4.72
CA ILE A 24 -1.36 -9.75 -3.66
C ILE A 24 -1.61 -10.70 -2.48
N ASN A 25 -2.03 -11.94 -2.74
CA ASN A 25 -2.28 -12.92 -1.69
C ASN A 25 -1.02 -13.25 -0.88
N THR A 26 0.13 -13.34 -1.54
CA THR A 26 1.42 -13.52 -0.84
C THR A 26 1.73 -12.33 0.06
N CYS A 27 1.55 -11.09 -0.43
CA CYS A 27 1.73 -9.90 0.41
C CYS A 27 0.80 -9.91 1.63
N ILE A 28 -0.48 -10.25 1.44
CA ILE A 28 -1.44 -10.38 2.56
C ILE A 28 -1.00 -11.45 3.57
N ALA A 29 -0.56 -12.62 3.09
CA ALA A 29 -0.10 -13.68 3.97
C ALA A 29 1.10 -13.25 4.83
N VAL A 30 2.07 -12.53 4.24
CA VAL A 30 3.21 -11.97 4.96
C VAL A 30 2.75 -10.91 5.97
N MET A 31 1.86 -10.01 5.58
CA MET A 31 1.34 -8.97 6.48
C MET A 31 0.61 -9.58 7.69
N LEU A 32 -0.21 -10.62 7.47
CA LEU A 32 -0.89 -11.34 8.56
C LEU A 32 0.11 -12.06 9.48
N GLU A 33 1.21 -12.58 8.94
CA GLU A 33 2.25 -13.20 9.76
C GLU A 33 3.01 -12.17 10.60
N ILE A 34 3.28 -10.99 10.04
CA ILE A 34 3.87 -9.85 10.77
C ILE A 34 2.92 -9.37 11.86
N ASP A 35 1.62 -9.24 11.57
CA ASP A 35 0.61 -8.81 12.56
C ASP A 35 0.55 -9.76 13.78
N LYS A 36 0.67 -11.07 13.54
CA LYS A 36 0.71 -12.07 14.61
C LYS A 36 1.98 -12.02 15.45
N THR A 37 3.12 -11.71 14.83
CA THR A 37 4.44 -11.79 15.48
C THR A 37 4.88 -10.45 16.07
N ASP A 38 4.42 -9.34 15.51
CA ASP A 38 4.65 -7.98 15.97
C ASP A 38 3.33 -7.22 16.08
N THR A 39 2.79 -7.17 17.30
CA THR A 39 1.56 -6.44 17.63
C THR A 39 1.75 -4.92 17.70
N ARG A 40 2.85 -4.38 17.16
CA ARG A 40 3.10 -2.94 16.97
C ARG A 40 3.15 -2.57 15.49
N SER A 41 3.11 -3.56 14.61
CA SER A 41 3.21 -3.38 13.16
C SER A 41 2.07 -2.51 12.63
N SER A 42 2.43 -1.63 11.70
CA SER A 42 1.53 -0.83 10.85
C SER A 42 1.90 -1.09 9.39
N PHE A 43 0.95 -0.88 8.47
CA PHE A 43 1.15 -1.20 7.07
C PHE A 43 0.69 -0.06 6.16
N GLY A 44 1.16 -0.05 4.92
CA GLY A 44 0.65 0.86 3.91
C GLY A 44 1.07 0.48 2.51
N PHE A 45 0.41 1.06 1.52
CA PHE A 45 0.74 0.87 0.12
C PHE A 45 0.40 2.11 -0.72
N ILE A 46 1.06 2.21 -1.87
CA ILE A 46 0.72 3.13 -2.95
C ILE A 46 0.23 2.30 -4.15
N GLY A 47 -0.98 2.59 -4.62
CA GLY A 47 -1.52 1.99 -5.83
C GLY A 47 -1.01 2.74 -7.06
N SER A 48 0.16 2.38 -7.58
CA SER A 48 0.71 3.04 -8.78
C SER A 48 -0.25 2.96 -9.97
N ASN A 49 -0.33 4.03 -10.75
CA ASN A 49 -1.15 4.12 -11.95
C ASN A 49 -0.58 3.30 -13.10
N MET A 50 -1.41 2.90 -14.04
CA MET A 50 -0.95 2.46 -15.36
C MET A 50 -0.52 3.65 -16.24
N PRO A 51 0.26 3.45 -17.32
CA PRO A 51 0.73 4.56 -18.17
C PRO A 51 -0.36 5.49 -18.72
N ASN A 52 -1.60 5.01 -18.85
CA ASN A 52 -2.75 5.78 -19.35
C ASN A 52 -3.83 5.98 -18.26
N GLU A 53 -3.43 6.04 -17.00
CA GLU A 53 -4.30 6.22 -15.84
C GLU A 53 -3.78 7.40 -15.00
N GLY A 54 -4.69 8.21 -14.44
CA GLY A 54 -4.33 9.26 -13.50
C GLY A 54 -3.72 8.71 -12.22
N ILE A 55 -3.02 9.55 -11.47
CA ILE A 55 -2.41 9.16 -10.19
C ILE A 55 -3.44 9.00 -9.07
N ASN A 56 -4.62 9.62 -9.22
CA ASN A 56 -5.69 9.60 -8.24
C ASN A 56 -6.63 8.40 -8.43
N GLU A 57 -7.04 7.80 -7.32
CA GLU A 57 -7.94 6.65 -7.24
C GLU A 57 -7.71 5.55 -8.32
N THR A 58 -6.46 5.09 -8.46
CA THR A 58 -6.10 4.07 -9.46
C THR A 58 -6.85 2.76 -9.26
N LYS A 59 -6.91 1.93 -10.30
CA LYS A 59 -7.46 0.57 -10.25
C LYS A 59 -6.74 -0.29 -9.23
N ARG A 60 -5.41 -0.16 -9.12
CA ARG A 60 -4.61 -0.88 -8.11
C ARG A 60 -5.00 -0.44 -6.71
N PHE A 61 -5.08 0.86 -6.45
CA PHE A 61 -5.51 1.38 -5.16
C PHE A 61 -6.90 0.87 -4.75
N LYS A 62 -7.88 0.97 -5.66
CA LYS A 62 -9.25 0.51 -5.42
C LYS A 62 -9.31 -0.99 -5.08
N LEU A 63 -8.57 -1.81 -5.82
CA LEU A 63 -8.51 -3.26 -5.59
C LEU A 63 -7.85 -3.57 -4.25
N TYR A 64 -6.66 -3.03 -4.00
CA TYR A 64 -5.87 -3.34 -2.81
C TYR A 64 -6.58 -2.88 -1.55
N LYS A 65 -7.17 -1.67 -1.57
CA LYS A 65 -7.99 -1.15 -0.46
C LYS A 65 -9.12 -2.12 -0.10
N LYS A 66 -9.86 -2.62 -1.09
CA LYS A 66 -10.97 -3.56 -0.84
C LYS A 66 -10.47 -4.87 -0.22
N ILE A 67 -9.30 -5.35 -0.63
CA ILE A 67 -8.69 -6.56 -0.07
C ILE A 67 -8.24 -6.29 1.37
N MET A 68 -7.56 -5.17 1.64
CA MET A 68 -7.12 -4.83 3.00
C MET A 68 -8.28 -4.74 3.99
N LEU A 69 -9.36 -4.04 3.61
CA LEU A 69 -10.58 -3.93 4.44
C LEU A 69 -11.24 -5.28 4.74
N SER A 70 -10.98 -6.31 3.94
CA SER A 70 -11.52 -7.66 4.20
C SER A 70 -10.69 -8.50 5.17
N HIS A 71 -9.43 -8.10 5.42
CA HIS A 71 -8.48 -8.87 6.23
C HIS A 71 -8.10 -8.17 7.54
N PHE A 72 -8.11 -6.83 7.58
CA PHE A 72 -7.65 -6.05 8.72
C PHE A 72 -8.83 -5.24 9.29
N SER A 73 -9.17 -5.50 10.55
CA SER A 73 -10.32 -4.89 11.24
C SER A 73 -10.04 -3.45 11.68
N ASP A 74 -11.08 -2.62 11.59
CA ASP A 74 -11.13 -1.27 12.16
C ASP A 74 -10.93 -1.27 13.69
N ASP A 75 -11.08 -2.40 14.40
CA ASP A 75 -10.84 -2.47 15.84
C ASP A 75 -9.35 -2.39 16.20
N VAL A 76 -8.48 -2.87 15.30
CA VAL A 76 -7.03 -2.95 15.53
C VAL A 76 -6.30 -1.84 14.79
N PHE A 77 -6.75 -1.54 13.58
CA PHE A 77 -6.12 -0.58 12.70
C PHE A 77 -7.01 0.66 12.49
N PHE A 78 -6.36 1.82 12.45
CA PHE A 78 -6.92 3.04 11.89
C PHE A 78 -6.56 3.10 10.41
N HIS A 79 -7.58 3.16 9.57
CA HIS A 79 -7.44 3.15 8.12
C HIS A 79 -7.47 4.58 7.57
N SER A 80 -6.30 5.11 7.17
CA SER A 80 -6.15 6.39 6.48
C SER A 80 -5.97 6.20 4.98
N GLN A 81 -6.44 7.16 4.19
CA GLN A 81 -6.28 7.12 2.73
C GLN A 81 -6.02 8.51 2.17
N SER A 82 -5.14 8.57 1.18
CA SER A 82 -4.98 9.72 0.29
C SER A 82 -5.43 9.32 -1.10
N LYS A 83 -6.61 9.80 -1.50
CA LYS A 83 -7.20 9.46 -2.80
C LYS A 83 -6.43 10.08 -3.96
N ASP A 84 -5.91 11.30 -3.75
CA ASP A 84 -5.16 12.04 -4.76
C ASP A 84 -3.82 11.36 -5.06
N LYS A 85 -3.21 10.74 -4.03
CA LYS A 85 -1.95 9.99 -4.14
C LYS A 85 -2.14 8.48 -4.33
N SER A 86 -3.39 7.99 -4.38
CA SER A 86 -3.71 6.56 -4.42
C SER A 86 -3.02 5.75 -3.32
N ALA A 87 -2.92 6.31 -2.12
CA ALA A 87 -2.21 5.72 -1.00
C ALA A 87 -3.15 5.33 0.14
N TYR A 88 -2.76 4.29 0.86
CA TYR A 88 -3.54 3.72 1.94
C TYR A 88 -2.62 3.32 3.08
N ILE A 89 -3.01 3.67 4.30
CA ILE A 89 -2.27 3.40 5.52
C ILE A 89 -3.19 2.70 6.51
N MET A 90 -2.69 1.62 7.11
CA MET A 90 -3.28 0.90 8.23
C MET A 90 -2.35 1.11 9.42
N ALA A 91 -2.60 2.17 10.19
CA ALA A 91 -1.83 2.48 11.38
C ALA A 91 -2.42 1.73 12.57
N ARG A 92 -1.61 1.02 13.33
CA ARG A 92 -2.11 0.35 14.53
C ARG A 92 -2.56 1.38 15.55
N ARG A 93 -3.78 1.21 16.08
CA ARG A 93 -4.39 2.17 17.02
C ARG A 93 -3.53 2.41 18.25
N THR A 94 -2.99 1.35 18.85
CA THR A 94 -2.12 1.45 20.04
C THR A 94 -0.83 2.23 19.79
N GLU A 95 -0.31 2.22 18.56
CA GLU A 95 0.88 3.00 18.21
C GLU A 95 0.51 4.43 17.80
N LEU A 96 -0.65 4.62 17.18
CA LEU A 96 -1.18 5.95 16.85
C LEU A 96 -1.53 6.76 18.12
N GLU A 97 -2.03 6.09 19.16
CA GLU A 97 -2.26 6.71 20.49
C GLU A 97 -0.97 7.19 21.14
N LYS A 98 0.14 6.47 20.94
CA LYS A 98 1.47 6.83 21.46
C LYS A 98 2.16 7.90 20.63
N ASN A 99 1.95 7.88 19.31
CA ASN A 99 2.48 8.85 18.37
C ASN A 99 1.36 9.37 17.45
N PRO A 100 0.72 10.50 17.80
CA PRO A 100 -0.32 11.11 16.98
C PRO A 100 0.15 11.52 15.57
N ASN A 101 1.46 11.69 15.36
CA ASN A 101 2.04 12.07 14.06
C ASN A 101 2.36 10.85 13.17
N LEU A 102 2.09 9.62 13.63
CA LEU A 102 2.46 8.39 12.93
C LEU A 102 1.97 8.34 11.47
N ILE A 103 0.78 8.87 11.18
CA ILE A 103 0.27 8.94 9.81
C ILE A 103 1.16 9.84 8.95
N SER A 104 1.45 11.05 9.43
CA SER A 104 2.32 12.00 8.73
C SER A 104 3.73 11.44 8.55
N ASP A 105 4.26 10.72 9.54
CA ASP A 105 5.57 10.07 9.45
C ASP A 105 5.61 9.01 8.34
N ILE A 106 4.54 8.21 8.21
CA ILE A 106 4.40 7.21 7.14
C ILE A 106 4.22 7.88 5.77
N GLU A 107 3.45 8.97 5.69
CA GLU A 107 3.30 9.75 4.46
C GLU A 107 4.65 10.36 4.05
N GLN A 108 5.42 10.91 4.99
CA GLN A 108 6.76 11.43 4.70
C GLN A 108 7.68 10.31 4.23
N PHE A 109 7.63 9.13 4.86
CA PHE A 109 8.37 7.96 4.39
C PHE A 109 8.00 7.60 2.94
N PHE A 110 6.73 7.72 2.55
CA PHE A 110 6.33 7.51 1.17
C PHE A 110 6.90 8.56 0.22
N SER A 111 6.87 9.85 0.58
CA SER A 111 7.50 10.94 -0.19
C SER A 111 8.99 10.67 -0.39
N ASP A 112 9.70 10.31 0.68
CA ASP A 112 11.16 10.15 0.65
C ASP A 112 11.61 8.95 -0.19
N ASN A 113 10.77 7.92 -0.32
CA ASN A 113 11.15 6.65 -0.96
C ASN A 113 10.50 6.42 -2.33
N TYR A 114 9.47 7.17 -2.70
CA TYR A 114 8.73 6.98 -3.94
C TYR A 114 8.56 8.29 -4.70
N GLU A 115 9.26 8.41 -5.83
CA GLU A 115 9.27 9.60 -6.71
C GLU A 115 7.88 10.10 -7.16
N TYR A 116 6.85 9.25 -7.08
CA TYR A 116 5.49 9.51 -7.53
C TYR A 116 4.51 9.80 -6.40
N PHE A 117 5.00 9.94 -5.16
CA PHE A 117 4.15 10.26 -4.01
C PHE A 117 4.08 11.76 -3.70
N ASP A 118 4.96 12.62 -4.24
CA ASP A 118 4.91 14.07 -3.99
C ASP A 118 3.73 14.77 -4.66
#